data_AF-A0A9D2I4I4-F1
#
_entry.id   AF-A0A9D2I4I4-F1
#
_cell.length_a   1.000
_cell.length_b   1.000
_cell.length_c   1.000
_cell.angle_alpha   90.00
_cell.angle_beta   90.00
_cell.angle_gamma   90.00
#
_symmetry.space_group_name_H-M   'P 1'
#
loop_
_entity.id
_entity.type
_entity.pdbx_description
1 polymer ?
#
loop_
_entity_poly.entity_id
_entity_poly.type
_entity_poly.pdbx_seq_one_letter_code
_entity_poly.pdbx_strand_id
1 'polypeptide(L)'
;MFYKNRSFIAVIGDIRESRTLEHRRKVQEHLETVLKELNESYSDDIAAKFLITLGDEFQGLLFSGKNLLKMIERIKIELYPVTFRFGIGIGPITTDIHPEMALGADGPAFYHARSAIQYLKENESKKKSVLADICFKSEEENCSEERLLNTVFSLLCALEHTWTDRQREIIWDMLIHQDGQSKTASRAGISQASVNRALSFGSYYTYEKAIKEINTIIEEISL
;
A
#
# COMPACT_ATOMS: atom_id res chain seq x y z
N MET A 1 -11.14 22.78 14.06
CA MET A 1 -10.94 23.68 12.90
C MET A 1 -11.53 22.93 11.72
N PHE A 2 -12.64 23.42 11.15
CA PHE A 2 -13.45 22.63 10.21
C PHE A 2 -12.71 22.38 8.89
N TYR A 3 -12.35 21.12 8.62
CA TYR A 3 -11.70 20.67 7.38
C TYR A 3 -12.63 20.58 6.17
N LYS A 4 -13.70 21.39 6.12
CA LYS A 4 -14.88 21.17 5.26
C LYS A 4 -14.61 21.14 3.74
N ASN A 5 -13.44 21.58 3.28
CA ASN A 5 -13.05 21.60 1.86
C ASN A 5 -11.69 20.91 1.58
N ARG A 6 -11.08 20.23 2.55
CA ARG A 6 -9.81 19.54 2.33
C ARG A 6 -10.06 18.05 2.11
N SER A 7 -9.56 17.54 0.99
CA SER A 7 -9.52 16.10 0.74
C SER A 7 -8.38 15.45 1.52
N PHE A 8 -8.65 14.25 1.99
CA PHE A 8 -7.68 13.38 2.67
C PHE A 8 -7.62 12.05 1.95
N ILE A 9 -6.56 11.30 2.22
CA ILE A 9 -6.41 9.94 1.73
C ILE A 9 -6.55 8.99 2.91
N ALA A 10 -7.64 8.24 2.95
CA ALA A 10 -7.79 7.14 3.89
C ALA A 10 -7.16 5.87 3.30
N VAL A 11 -6.43 5.15 4.14
CA VAL A 11 -5.84 3.86 3.79
C VAL A 11 -6.36 2.85 4.78
N ILE A 12 -6.95 1.76 4.28
CA ILE A 12 -7.34 0.61 5.08
C ILE A 12 -6.57 -0.59 4.56
N GLY A 13 -5.88 -1.31 5.45
CA GLY A 13 -5.24 -2.57 5.13
C GLY A 13 -5.89 -3.73 5.88
N ASP A 14 -6.18 -4.81 5.17
CA ASP A 14 -6.87 -6.01 5.68
C ASP A 14 -6.02 -7.25 5.34
N ILE A 15 -5.62 -8.01 6.36
CA ILE A 15 -4.79 -9.21 6.13
C ILE A 15 -5.63 -10.30 5.45
N ARG A 16 -5.10 -10.87 4.36
CA ARG A 16 -5.74 -12.03 3.70
C ARG A 16 -5.64 -13.26 4.59
N GLU A 17 -6.73 -14.04 4.63
CA GLU A 17 -6.80 -15.32 5.34
C GLU A 17 -6.35 -15.26 6.82
N SER A 18 -6.57 -14.12 7.48
CA SER A 18 -6.11 -13.87 8.85
C SER A 18 -6.56 -14.90 9.90
N ARG A 19 -7.67 -15.59 9.64
CA ARG A 19 -8.23 -16.64 10.52
C ARG A 19 -7.46 -17.95 10.46
N THR A 20 -6.73 -18.21 9.38
CA THR A 20 -5.92 -19.43 9.17
C THR A 20 -4.43 -19.17 9.35
N LEU A 21 -4.02 -17.93 9.64
CA LEU A 21 -2.62 -17.59 9.91
C LEU A 21 -2.07 -18.34 11.12
N GLU A 22 -1.04 -19.13 10.86
CA GLU A 22 -0.16 -19.64 11.91
C GLU A 22 0.52 -18.46 12.63
N HIS A 23 0.63 -18.54 13.95
CA HIS A 23 1.24 -17.49 14.78
C HIS A 23 0.65 -16.07 14.63
N ARG A 24 -0.67 -15.95 14.40
CA ARG A 24 -1.41 -14.68 14.27
C ARG A 24 -0.95 -13.56 15.23
N ARG A 25 -0.70 -13.87 16.50
CA ARG A 25 -0.23 -12.91 17.50
C ARG A 25 1.12 -12.28 17.13
N LYS A 26 2.10 -13.08 16.66
CA LYS A 26 3.41 -12.57 16.23
C LYS A 26 3.28 -11.66 15.00
N VAL A 27 2.40 -12.03 14.06
CA VAL A 27 2.11 -11.19 12.88
C VAL A 27 1.52 -9.85 13.30
N GLN A 28 0.59 -9.84 14.26
CA GLN A 28 0.02 -8.60 14.80
C GLN A 28 1.07 -7.75 15.52
N GLU A 29 1.88 -8.32 16.41
CA GLU A 29 2.96 -7.61 17.13
C GLU A 29 3.99 -7.01 16.14
N HIS A 30 4.30 -7.72 15.05
CA HIS A 30 5.19 -7.22 14.01
C HIS A 30 4.53 -6.10 13.17
N LEU A 31 3.25 -6.27 12.79
CA LEU A 31 2.49 -5.22 12.10
C LEU A 31 2.42 -3.94 12.95
N GLU A 32 2.14 -4.05 14.25
CA GLU A 32 2.13 -2.89 15.16
C GLU A 32 3.47 -2.16 15.16
N THR A 33 4.58 -2.90 15.16
CA THR A 33 5.93 -2.34 15.10
C THR A 33 6.14 -1.56 13.79
N VAL A 34 5.80 -2.18 12.65
CA VAL A 34 5.93 -1.54 11.34
C VAL A 34 5.05 -0.29 11.23
N LEU A 35 3.80 -0.34 11.68
CA LEU A 35 2.91 0.82 11.67
C LEU A 35 3.43 1.95 12.57
N LYS A 36 4.00 1.62 13.74
CA LYS A 36 4.64 2.60 14.61
C LYS A 36 5.82 3.29 13.92
N GLU A 37 6.70 2.53 13.28
CA GLU A 37 7.84 3.09 12.54
C GLU A 37 7.40 3.94 11.35
N LEU A 38 6.32 3.58 10.67
CA LEU A 38 5.72 4.40 9.61
C LEU A 38 5.18 5.72 10.17
N ASN A 39 4.46 5.68 11.29
CA ASN A 39 3.94 6.88 11.96
C ASN A 39 5.06 7.85 12.37
N GLU A 40 6.23 7.33 12.74
CA GLU A 40 7.42 8.13 13.08
C GLU A 40 8.14 8.64 11.82
N SER A 41 8.32 7.80 10.80
CA SER A 41 9.09 8.13 9.59
C SER A 41 8.37 9.10 8.66
N TYR A 42 7.04 9.11 8.70
CA TYR A 42 6.18 9.87 7.77
C TYR A 42 5.20 10.80 8.50
N SER A 43 5.56 11.28 9.70
CA SER A 43 4.69 12.12 10.53
C SER A 43 4.14 13.35 9.79
N ASP A 44 4.91 13.90 8.85
CA ASP A 44 4.54 15.09 8.08
C ASP A 44 3.46 14.81 7.02
N ASP A 45 3.35 13.56 6.56
CA ASP A 45 2.34 13.13 5.58
C ASP A 45 1.06 12.61 6.26
N ILE A 46 1.11 12.28 7.56
CA ILE A 46 0.06 11.58 8.30
C ILE A 46 -0.85 12.55 9.05
N ALA A 47 -2.13 12.56 8.67
CA ALA A 47 -3.18 13.33 9.34
C ALA A 47 -3.70 12.62 10.61
N ALA A 48 -3.78 11.29 10.58
CA ALA A 48 -4.07 10.47 11.74
C ALA A 48 -3.29 9.16 11.66
N LYS A 49 -2.60 8.83 12.76
CA LYS A 49 -1.70 7.67 12.84
C LYS A 49 -2.35 6.37 12.37
N PHE A 50 -1.56 5.57 11.67
CA PHE A 50 -1.91 4.19 11.38
C PHE A 50 -2.04 3.40 12.67
N LEU A 51 -3.16 2.71 12.84
CA LEU A 51 -3.42 1.85 13.99
C LEU A 51 -4.23 0.63 13.60
N ILE A 52 -4.00 -0.48 14.30
CA ILE A 52 -4.81 -1.70 14.17
C ILE A 52 -6.18 -1.42 14.78
N THR A 53 -7.24 -1.73 14.04
CA THR A 53 -8.62 -1.52 14.47
C THR A 53 -9.25 -2.84 14.94
N LEU A 54 -9.98 -3.51 14.07
CA LEU A 54 -10.72 -4.74 14.36
C LEU A 54 -9.91 -5.96 13.90
N GLY A 55 -9.15 -6.54 14.82
CA GLY A 55 -8.49 -7.83 14.61
C GLY A 55 -7.29 -7.76 13.66
N ASP A 56 -7.55 -7.98 12.38
CA ASP A 56 -6.55 -8.13 11.31
C ASP A 56 -6.55 -6.97 10.30
N GLU A 57 -7.28 -5.91 10.63
CA GLU A 57 -7.36 -4.68 9.88
C GLU A 57 -6.60 -3.55 10.58
N PHE A 58 -5.99 -2.67 9.79
CA PHE A 58 -5.49 -1.39 10.24
C PHE A 58 -5.99 -0.27 9.33
N GLN A 59 -5.97 0.95 9.85
CA GLN A 59 -6.30 2.13 9.05
C GLN A 59 -5.44 3.32 9.44
N GLY A 60 -5.23 4.23 8.49
CA GLY A 60 -4.55 5.50 8.67
C GLY A 60 -5.11 6.57 7.75
N LEU A 61 -4.78 7.82 8.02
CA LEU A 61 -5.24 8.98 7.25
C LEU A 61 -4.06 9.85 6.87
N LEU A 62 -3.95 10.24 5.61
CA LEU A 62 -2.86 11.06 5.08
C LEU A 62 -3.37 12.43 4.60
N PHE A 63 -2.48 13.43 4.70
CA PHE A 63 -2.64 14.75 4.12
C PHE A 63 -2.29 14.80 2.62
N SER A 64 -1.46 13.87 2.14
CA SER A 64 -0.92 13.83 0.77
C SER A 64 -0.62 12.39 0.33
N GLY A 65 -0.69 12.16 -0.98
CA GLY A 65 -0.34 10.89 -1.62
C GLY A 65 1.16 10.65 -1.81
N LYS A 66 2.01 11.65 -1.55
CA LYS A 66 3.44 11.66 -1.90
C LYS A 66 4.22 10.40 -1.52
N ASN A 67 3.99 9.87 -0.32
CA ASN A 67 4.68 8.69 0.20
C ASN A 67 3.74 7.48 0.37
N LEU A 68 2.51 7.54 -0.14
CA LEU A 68 1.48 6.51 0.06
C LEU A 68 1.95 5.11 -0.36
N LEU A 69 2.41 4.96 -1.61
CA LEU A 69 2.82 3.64 -2.08
C LEU A 69 4.10 3.15 -1.40
N LYS A 70 5.01 4.03 -0.99
CA LYS A 70 6.19 3.63 -0.21
C LYS A 70 5.81 3.06 1.15
N MET A 71 4.81 3.64 1.82
CA MET A 71 4.29 3.11 3.08
C MET A 71 3.67 1.71 2.87
N ILE A 72 2.84 1.56 1.82
CA ILE A 72 2.23 0.27 1.46
C ILE A 72 3.30 -0.78 1.11
N GLU A 73 4.29 -0.43 0.30
CA GLU A 73 5.41 -1.31 -0.06
C GLU A 73 6.19 -1.74 1.18
N ARG A 74 6.51 -0.82 2.11
CA ARG A 74 7.19 -1.17 3.36
C ARG A 74 6.39 -2.18 4.19
N ILE A 75 5.07 -2.04 4.30
CA ILE A 75 4.22 -3.02 4.98
C ILE A 75 4.31 -4.38 4.27
N LYS A 76 4.17 -4.41 2.94
CA LYS A 76 4.22 -5.65 2.15
C LYS A 76 5.57 -6.36 2.29
N ILE A 77 6.67 -5.62 2.33
CA ILE A 77 8.02 -6.18 2.43
C ILE A 77 8.28 -6.77 3.81
N GLU A 78 8.04 -6.00 4.87
CA GLU A 78 8.34 -6.41 6.25
C GLU A 78 7.45 -7.59 6.70
N LEU A 79 6.21 -7.66 6.22
CA LEU A 79 5.25 -8.69 6.66
C LEU A 79 5.21 -9.92 5.75
N TYR A 80 6.00 -10.00 4.69
CA TYR A 80 6.03 -11.16 3.80
C TYR A 80 6.39 -12.45 4.58
N PRO A 81 5.70 -13.59 4.36
CA PRO A 81 4.76 -13.91 3.27
C PRO A 81 3.29 -13.57 3.55
N VAL A 82 2.98 -12.81 4.61
CA VAL A 82 1.60 -12.36 4.86
C VAL A 82 1.18 -11.41 3.75
N THR A 83 0.00 -11.67 3.17
CA THR A 83 -0.56 -10.85 2.09
C THR A 83 -1.72 -10.02 2.59
N PHE A 84 -1.94 -8.88 1.95
CA PHE A 84 -2.90 -7.86 2.38
C PHE A 84 -3.80 -7.45 1.23
N ARG A 85 -4.93 -6.85 1.59
CA ARG A 85 -5.75 -6.00 0.73
C ARG A 85 -5.59 -4.57 1.21
N PHE A 86 -5.35 -3.63 0.32
CA PHE A 86 -5.25 -2.21 0.61
C PHE A 86 -6.35 -1.46 -0.13
N GLY A 87 -7.25 -0.84 0.63
CA GLY A 87 -8.24 0.09 0.11
C GLY A 87 -7.75 1.51 0.32
N ILE A 88 -7.66 2.27 -0.77
CA ILE A 88 -7.30 3.68 -0.77
C ILE A 88 -8.54 4.48 -1.16
N GLY A 89 -8.90 5.47 -0.35
CA GLY A 89 -10.05 6.32 -0.57
C GLY A 89 -9.67 7.79 -0.49
N ILE A 90 -10.06 8.59 -1.48
CA ILE A 90 -9.91 10.05 -1.44
C ILE A 90 -11.27 10.70 -1.19
N GLY A 91 -11.29 11.68 -0.30
CA GLY A 91 -12.47 12.51 -0.06
C GLY A 91 -12.34 13.35 1.21
N PRO A 92 -13.35 14.16 1.54
CA PRO A 92 -13.35 14.92 2.79
C PRO A 92 -13.50 14.00 4.01
N ILE A 93 -13.14 14.53 5.18
CA ILE A 93 -13.46 13.98 6.49
C ILE A 93 -14.49 14.89 7.15
N THR A 94 -15.57 14.31 7.67
CA THR A 94 -16.74 15.04 8.18
C THR A 94 -16.72 15.21 9.71
N THR A 95 -15.85 14.51 10.40
CA THR A 95 -15.62 14.61 11.85
C THR A 95 -14.34 15.37 12.18
N ASP A 96 -14.12 15.67 13.46
CA ASP A 96 -12.82 16.13 13.92
C ASP A 96 -11.76 15.03 13.73
N ILE A 97 -10.57 15.43 13.27
CA ILE A 97 -9.43 14.52 13.09
C ILE A 97 -8.63 14.54 14.39
N HIS A 98 -8.48 13.37 15.00
CA HIS A 98 -7.59 13.15 16.14
C HIS A 98 -6.25 12.59 15.63
N PRO A 99 -5.15 13.37 15.67
CA PRO A 99 -3.87 12.93 15.08
C PRO A 99 -3.34 11.62 15.65
N GLU A 100 -3.62 11.37 16.93
CA GLU A 100 -3.19 10.18 17.64
C GLU A 100 -3.96 8.92 17.25
N MET A 101 -5.18 9.06 16.72
CA MET A 101 -6.03 7.92 16.38
C MET A 101 -6.90 8.21 15.17
N ALA A 102 -6.69 7.45 14.09
CA ALA A 102 -7.63 7.35 12.98
C ALA A 102 -8.96 6.66 13.38
N LEU A 103 -9.10 6.20 14.62
CA LEU A 103 -10.32 5.58 15.15
C LEU A 103 -11.34 6.69 15.50
N GLY A 104 -12.51 6.65 14.85
CA GLY A 104 -13.58 7.64 15.06
C GLY A 104 -13.57 8.81 14.07
N ALA A 105 -12.57 8.88 13.19
CA ALA A 105 -12.65 9.72 12.00
C ALA A 105 -13.64 9.11 11.00
N ASP A 106 -14.57 9.90 10.50
CA ASP A 106 -15.61 9.46 9.57
C ASP A 106 -15.72 10.41 8.37
N GLY A 107 -16.11 9.88 7.22
CA GLY A 107 -16.32 10.66 6.00
C GLY A 107 -15.98 9.92 4.71
N PRO A 108 -16.25 10.54 3.54
CA PRO A 108 -16.10 9.93 2.22
C PRO A 108 -14.76 9.24 1.97
N ALA A 109 -13.62 9.77 2.46
CA ALA A 109 -12.33 9.08 2.31
C ALA A 109 -12.37 7.65 2.87
N PHE A 110 -12.88 7.46 4.11
CA PHE A 110 -12.99 6.14 4.72
C PHE A 110 -14.07 5.28 4.05
N TYR A 111 -15.17 5.86 3.59
CA TYR A 111 -16.21 5.14 2.85
C TYR A 111 -15.66 4.56 1.53
N HIS A 112 -14.89 5.35 0.78
CA HIS A 112 -14.25 4.93 -0.46
C HIS A 112 -13.18 3.86 -0.21
N ALA A 113 -12.32 4.03 0.79
CA ALA A 113 -11.32 3.02 1.17
C ALA A 113 -11.98 1.70 1.57
N ARG A 114 -13.09 1.76 2.31
CA ARG A 114 -13.88 0.58 2.71
C ARG A 114 -14.51 -0.12 1.51
N SER A 115 -15.08 0.67 0.60
CA SER A 115 -15.66 0.19 -0.66
C SER A 115 -14.61 -0.45 -1.57
N ALA A 116 -13.36 0.03 -1.54
CA ALA A 116 -12.22 -0.55 -2.24
C ALA A 116 -11.83 -1.93 -1.65
N ILE A 117 -11.76 -2.06 -0.31
CA ILE A 117 -11.55 -3.36 0.34
C ILE A 117 -12.65 -4.36 -0.02
N GLN A 118 -13.91 -3.92 0.02
CA GLN A 118 -15.04 -4.79 -0.31
C GLN A 118 -14.97 -5.26 -1.77
N TYR A 119 -14.61 -4.36 -2.70
CA TYR A 119 -14.40 -4.71 -4.10
C TYR A 119 -13.31 -5.77 -4.28
N LEU A 120 -12.18 -5.64 -3.58
CA LEU A 120 -11.09 -6.64 -3.61
C LEU A 120 -11.58 -8.01 -3.10
N LYS A 121 -12.29 -8.05 -1.98
CA LYS A 121 -12.87 -9.28 -1.41
C LYS A 121 -13.85 -9.95 -2.40
N GLU A 122 -14.72 -9.16 -3.02
CA GLU A 122 -15.67 -9.67 -4.01
C GLU A 122 -14.97 -10.21 -5.25
N ASN A 123 -13.96 -9.50 -5.77
CA ASN A 123 -13.20 -9.91 -6.94
C ASN A 123 -12.50 -11.27 -6.73
N GLU A 124 -11.95 -11.53 -5.55
CA GLU A 124 -11.30 -12.80 -5.20
C GLU A 124 -12.28 -13.99 -5.16
N SER A 125 -13.55 -13.75 -4.81
CA SER A 125 -14.57 -14.81 -4.77
C SER A 125 -15.10 -15.22 -6.16
N LYS A 126 -14.74 -14.50 -7.22
CA LYS A 126 -15.20 -14.77 -8.60
C LYS A 126 -14.37 -15.87 -9.26
N LYS A 127 -15.01 -16.69 -10.11
CA LYS A 127 -14.34 -17.75 -10.89
C LYS A 127 -13.24 -17.25 -11.84
N LYS A 128 -13.31 -15.99 -12.28
CA LYS A 128 -12.31 -15.31 -13.11
C LYS A 128 -11.76 -14.10 -12.34
N SER A 129 -11.23 -14.34 -11.16
CA SER A 129 -10.65 -13.30 -10.30
C SER A 129 -9.45 -12.65 -11.01
N VAL A 130 -9.41 -11.32 -11.00
CA VAL A 130 -8.22 -10.56 -11.41
C VAL A 130 -7.27 -10.46 -10.22
N LEU A 131 -5.96 -10.62 -10.43
CA LEU A 131 -4.99 -10.39 -9.36
C LEU A 131 -4.93 -8.89 -9.05
N ALA A 132 -5.32 -8.52 -7.82
CA ALA A 132 -5.20 -7.17 -7.30
C ALA A 132 -5.13 -7.26 -5.78
N ASP A 133 -4.24 -6.48 -5.17
CA ASP A 133 -4.09 -6.32 -3.73
C ASP A 133 -4.29 -4.87 -3.29
N ILE A 134 -4.29 -3.92 -4.21
CA ILE A 134 -4.58 -2.50 -3.99
C ILE A 134 -5.77 -2.08 -4.84
N CYS A 135 -6.70 -1.32 -4.26
CA CYS A 135 -7.79 -0.67 -4.97
C CYS A 135 -7.94 0.77 -4.48
N PHE A 136 -8.04 1.69 -5.43
CA PHE A 136 -8.28 3.10 -5.25
C PHE A 136 -9.73 3.44 -5.58
N LYS A 137 -10.37 4.27 -4.77
CA LYS A 137 -11.69 4.84 -5.03
C LYS A 137 -11.78 6.31 -4.66
N SER A 138 -12.61 7.05 -5.40
CA SER A 138 -12.92 8.46 -5.15
C SER A 138 -14.42 8.75 -5.28
N GLU A 139 -14.83 9.98 -5.00
CA GLU A 139 -16.25 10.41 -5.01
C GLU A 139 -16.88 10.35 -6.42
N GLU A 140 -16.08 10.53 -7.47
CA GLU A 140 -16.57 10.48 -8.85
C GLU A 140 -16.70 9.03 -9.34
N GLU A 141 -17.92 8.50 -9.26
CA GLU A 141 -18.25 7.20 -9.84
C GLU A 141 -17.83 7.14 -11.33
N ASN A 142 -17.01 6.15 -11.67
CA ASN A 142 -16.51 5.86 -13.03
C ASN A 142 -15.53 6.88 -13.64
N CYS A 143 -14.78 7.61 -12.81
CA CYS A 143 -13.68 8.41 -13.30
C CYS A 143 -12.65 7.57 -14.12
N SER A 144 -12.15 8.12 -15.23
CA SER A 144 -11.11 7.49 -16.06
C SER A 144 -9.84 7.19 -15.27
N GLU A 145 -9.41 8.12 -14.42
CA GLU A 145 -8.22 7.96 -13.59
C GLU A 145 -8.34 6.76 -12.65
N GLU A 146 -9.46 6.62 -11.93
CA GLU A 146 -9.68 5.49 -11.02
C GLU A 146 -9.54 4.14 -11.74
N ARG A 147 -10.17 3.99 -12.92
CA ARG A 147 -10.10 2.74 -13.70
C ARG A 147 -8.69 2.47 -14.21
N LEU A 148 -7.97 3.49 -14.65
CA LEU A 148 -6.58 3.36 -15.10
C LEU A 148 -5.67 2.96 -13.93
N LEU A 149 -5.75 3.66 -12.79
CA LEU A 149 -4.98 3.35 -11.59
C LEU A 149 -5.21 1.91 -11.12
N ASN A 150 -6.47 1.49 -11.00
CA ASN A 150 -6.82 0.13 -10.59
C ASN A 150 -6.36 -0.94 -11.59
N THR A 151 -6.36 -0.63 -12.88
CA THR A 151 -5.81 -1.51 -13.92
C THR A 151 -4.29 -1.65 -13.76
N VAL A 152 -3.58 -0.55 -13.54
CA VAL A 152 -2.13 -0.58 -13.32
C VAL A 152 -1.79 -1.32 -12.03
N PHE A 153 -2.51 -1.10 -10.93
CA PHE A 153 -2.34 -1.88 -9.69
C PHE A 153 -2.51 -3.39 -9.92
N SER A 154 -3.50 -3.79 -10.70
CA SER A 154 -3.72 -5.20 -11.04
C SER A 154 -2.56 -5.78 -11.85
N LEU A 155 -2.01 -5.00 -12.79
CA LEU A 155 -0.83 -5.42 -13.58
C LEU A 155 0.43 -5.50 -12.72
N LEU A 156 0.63 -4.57 -11.79
CA LEU A 156 1.75 -4.60 -10.84
C LEU A 156 1.65 -5.79 -9.90
N CYS A 157 0.46 -6.07 -9.37
CA CYS A 157 0.20 -7.25 -8.55
C CYS A 157 0.52 -8.54 -9.35
N ALA A 158 0.03 -8.66 -10.58
CA ALA A 158 0.34 -9.80 -11.44
C ALA A 158 1.84 -9.97 -11.71
N LEU A 159 2.57 -8.86 -11.92
CA LEU A 159 4.02 -8.85 -12.12
C LEU A 159 4.76 -9.29 -10.85
N GLU A 160 4.38 -8.79 -9.68
CA GLU A 160 4.94 -9.24 -8.40
C GLU A 160 4.75 -10.74 -8.19
N HIS A 161 3.61 -11.30 -8.60
CA HIS A 161 3.35 -12.75 -8.51
C HIS A 161 4.26 -13.60 -9.40
N THR A 162 4.95 -13.01 -10.39
CA THR A 162 5.92 -13.72 -11.23
C THR A 162 7.31 -13.82 -10.61
N TRP A 163 7.59 -13.02 -9.56
CA TRP A 163 8.91 -13.01 -8.94
C TRP A 163 9.14 -14.25 -8.10
N THR A 164 10.28 -14.89 -8.31
CA THR A 164 10.80 -15.89 -7.36
C THR A 164 11.18 -15.21 -6.05
N ASP A 165 11.24 -15.96 -4.95
CA ASP A 165 11.64 -15.44 -3.63
C ASP A 165 12.96 -14.68 -3.71
N ARG A 166 13.94 -15.23 -4.45
CA ARG A 166 15.24 -14.57 -4.64
C ARG A 166 15.15 -13.29 -5.47
N GLN A 167 14.31 -13.24 -6.50
CA GLN A 167 14.10 -12.01 -7.26
C GLN A 167 13.43 -10.94 -6.40
N ARG A 168 12.42 -11.34 -5.62
CA ARG A 168 11.67 -10.50 -4.69
C ARG A 168 12.60 -9.87 -3.65
N GLU A 169 13.46 -10.65 -3.01
CA GLU A 169 14.48 -10.14 -2.07
C GLU A 169 15.36 -9.05 -2.70
N ILE A 170 15.88 -9.30 -3.91
CA ILE A 170 16.79 -8.36 -4.60
C ILE A 170 16.05 -7.10 -5.04
N ILE A 171 14.81 -7.24 -5.54
CA ILE A 171 13.98 -6.12 -5.98
C ILE A 171 13.58 -5.24 -4.80
N TRP A 172 13.19 -5.84 -3.67
CA TRP A 172 12.84 -5.11 -2.46
C TRP A 172 14.02 -4.37 -1.85
N ASP A 173 15.21 -4.98 -1.83
CA ASP A 173 16.43 -4.28 -1.42
C ASP A 173 16.70 -3.03 -2.29
N MET A 174 16.50 -3.15 -3.60
CA MET A 174 16.60 -2.01 -4.53
C MET A 174 15.54 -0.92 -4.26
N LEU A 175 14.29 -1.29 -3.99
CA LEU A 175 13.19 -0.35 -3.71
C LEU A 175 13.39 0.38 -2.38
N ILE A 176 13.86 -0.32 -1.34
CA ILE A 176 14.09 0.24 0.01
C ILE A 176 15.28 1.19 0.00
N HIS A 177 16.43 0.74 -0.53
CA HIS A 177 17.68 1.49 -0.35
C HIS A 177 17.93 2.51 -1.46
N GLN A 178 17.45 2.26 -2.69
CA GLN A 178 17.62 3.14 -3.85
C GLN A 178 19.06 3.63 -4.08
N ASP A 179 20.04 2.83 -3.65
CA ASP A 179 21.46 3.21 -3.61
C ASP A 179 22.31 2.46 -4.65
N GLY A 180 21.62 1.77 -5.56
CA GLY A 180 22.16 1.18 -6.78
C GLY A 180 22.55 -0.30 -6.67
N GLN A 181 22.67 -0.95 -7.84
CA GLN A 181 22.89 -2.40 -7.95
C GLN A 181 24.16 -2.89 -7.24
N SER A 182 25.21 -2.07 -7.19
CA SER A 182 26.48 -2.46 -6.54
C SER A 182 26.32 -2.62 -5.03
N LYS A 183 25.56 -1.75 -4.38
CA LYS A 183 25.32 -1.85 -2.93
C LYS A 183 24.33 -2.96 -2.59
N THR A 184 23.30 -3.14 -3.42
CA THR A 184 22.42 -4.33 -3.35
C THR A 184 23.21 -5.62 -3.50
N ALA A 185 24.15 -5.68 -4.44
CA ALA A 185 25.01 -6.85 -4.64
C ALA A 185 25.84 -7.15 -3.38
N SER A 186 26.43 -6.12 -2.75
CA SER A 186 27.17 -6.25 -1.50
C SER A 186 26.29 -6.76 -0.35
N ARG A 187 25.08 -6.21 -0.15
CA ARG A 187 24.15 -6.66 0.91
C ARG A 187 23.66 -8.09 0.68
N ALA A 188 23.34 -8.43 -0.57
CA ALA A 188 22.81 -9.73 -0.94
C ALA A 188 23.88 -10.82 -1.11
N GLY A 189 25.18 -10.48 -0.98
CA GLY A 189 26.29 -11.42 -1.11
C GLY A 189 26.45 -12.01 -2.51
N ILE A 190 26.13 -11.26 -3.56
CA ILE A 190 26.15 -11.73 -4.96
C ILE A 190 26.88 -10.75 -5.88
N SER A 191 27.05 -11.13 -7.16
CA SER A 191 27.61 -10.23 -8.16
C SER A 191 26.60 -9.18 -8.62
N GLN A 192 27.08 -7.99 -9.03
CA GLN A 192 26.23 -6.97 -9.66
C GLN A 192 25.53 -7.50 -10.93
N ALA A 193 26.18 -8.37 -11.70
CA ALA A 193 25.55 -9.00 -12.87
C ALA A 193 24.37 -9.91 -12.48
N SER A 194 24.45 -10.58 -11.34
CA SER A 194 23.34 -11.37 -10.79
C SER A 194 22.18 -10.47 -10.37
N VAL A 195 22.46 -9.32 -9.75
CA VAL A 195 21.44 -8.30 -9.43
C VAL A 195 20.78 -7.82 -10.71
N ASN A 196 21.55 -7.37 -11.71
CA ASN A 196 21.01 -6.89 -12.97
C ASN A 196 20.08 -7.92 -13.64
N ARG A 197 20.47 -9.19 -13.66
CA ARG A 197 19.66 -10.28 -14.19
C ARG A 197 18.35 -10.46 -13.41
N ALA A 198 18.39 -10.40 -12.09
CA ALA A 198 17.19 -10.49 -11.26
C ALA A 198 16.23 -9.30 -11.52
N LEU A 199 16.76 -8.08 -11.59
CA LEU A 199 15.99 -6.88 -11.90
C LEU A 199 15.38 -6.92 -13.31
N SER A 200 16.14 -7.42 -14.30
CA SER A 200 15.65 -7.55 -15.67
C SER A 200 14.53 -8.58 -15.77
N PHE A 201 14.69 -9.76 -15.17
CA PHE A 201 13.64 -10.80 -15.20
C PHE A 201 12.41 -10.44 -14.38
N GLY A 202 12.60 -9.72 -13.28
CA GLY A 202 11.50 -9.18 -12.48
C GLY A 202 10.92 -7.88 -13.03
N SER A 203 11.37 -7.38 -14.19
CA SER A 203 10.87 -6.13 -14.78
C SER A 203 10.91 -4.92 -13.83
N TYR A 204 11.92 -4.85 -12.97
CA TYR A 204 12.07 -3.86 -11.89
C TYR A 204 11.86 -2.42 -12.36
N TYR A 205 12.53 -2.01 -13.44
CA TYR A 205 12.47 -0.60 -13.90
C TYR A 205 11.08 -0.21 -14.40
N THR A 206 10.34 -1.15 -14.98
CA THR A 206 8.94 -0.92 -15.37
C THR A 206 8.06 -0.78 -14.14
N TYR A 207 8.26 -1.66 -13.15
CA TYR A 207 7.54 -1.61 -11.87
C TYR A 207 7.80 -0.30 -11.13
N GLU A 208 9.08 0.06 -10.93
CA GLU A 208 9.50 1.29 -10.23
C GLU A 208 8.94 2.53 -10.94
N LYS A 209 8.99 2.58 -12.27
CA LYS A 209 8.43 3.70 -13.03
C LYS A 209 6.92 3.81 -12.79
N ALA A 210 6.18 2.70 -12.89
CA ALA A 210 4.73 2.71 -12.69
C ALA A 210 4.35 3.19 -11.27
N ILE A 211 5.05 2.73 -10.23
CA ILE A 211 4.85 3.19 -8.85
C ILE A 211 5.08 4.71 -8.72
N LYS A 212 6.13 5.24 -9.35
CA LYS A 212 6.40 6.69 -9.35
C LYS A 212 5.29 7.48 -10.03
N GLU A 213 4.84 7.07 -11.21
CA GLU A 213 3.75 7.74 -11.93
C GLU A 213 2.43 7.68 -11.16
N ILE A 214 2.10 6.54 -10.55
CA ILE A 214 0.89 6.42 -9.72
C ILE A 214 0.96 7.37 -8.54
N ASN A 215 2.09 7.46 -7.83
CA ASN A 215 2.22 8.40 -6.71
C ASN A 215 2.00 9.85 -7.16
N THR A 216 2.55 10.25 -8.31
CA THR A 216 2.33 11.59 -8.88
C THR A 216 0.84 11.83 -9.14
N ILE A 217 0.15 10.89 -9.80
CA ILE A 217 -1.29 11.01 -10.10
C ILE A 217 -2.12 11.09 -8.81
N ILE A 218 -1.83 10.26 -7.81
CA ILE A 218 -2.55 10.31 -6.53
C ILE A 218 -2.29 11.62 -5.80
N GLU A 219 -1.06 12.15 -5.84
CA GLU A 219 -0.72 13.45 -5.28
C GLU A 219 -1.53 14.57 -5.96
N GLU A 220 -1.61 14.58 -7.29
CA GLU A 220 -2.39 15.54 -8.07
C GLU A 220 -3.90 15.48 -7.77
N ILE A 221 -4.47 14.28 -7.61
CA ILE A 221 -5.90 14.10 -7.27
C ILE A 221 -6.20 14.51 -5.82
N SER A 222 -5.19 14.50 -4.94
CA SER A 222 -5.35 14.81 -3.51
C SER A 222 -5.24 16.29 -3.14
N LEU A 223 -4.80 17.15 -4.08
CA LEU A 223 -4.64 18.60 -3.92
C LEU A 223 -5.95 19.35 -4.13
#